data_AF-A0A496WB87-F1
#
_entry.id   AF-A0A496WB87-F1
#
_cell.length_a   1.000
_cell.length_b   1.000
_cell.length_c   1.000
_cell.angle_alpha   90.00
_cell.angle_beta   90.00
_cell.angle_gamma   90.00
#
_symmetry.space_group_name_H-M   'P 1'
#
loop_
_entity.id
_entity.type
_entity.pdbx_description
1 polymer ?
#
loop_
_entity_poly.entity_id
_entity_poly.type
_entity_poly.pdbx_seq_one_letter_code
_entity_poly.pdbx_strand_id
1 'polypeptide(L)' 'MPTITPQHKIIKHYYRELQEFERANQTHEGTVKQAFQHVLEAYAKPYHWILIQEQTLTSIRVDGTLLDDSNIPRGYWE' A
#
# COMPACT_ATOMS: atom_id res chain seq x y z
N MET A 1 -17.78 1.02 2.84
CA MET A 1 -16.38 0.58 2.93
C MET A 1 -16.39 -0.94 2.96
N PRO A 2 -15.66 -1.65 2.08
CA PRO A 2 -15.59 -3.10 2.15
C PRO A 2 -14.92 -3.47 3.48
N THR A 3 -15.51 -4.42 4.18
CA THR A 3 -14.94 -4.95 5.41
C THR A 3 -13.68 -5.74 5.06
N ILE A 4 -12.50 -5.19 5.36
CA ILE A 4 -11.25 -5.94 5.27
C ILE A 4 -11.23 -6.91 6.45
N THR A 5 -11.31 -8.21 6.15
CA THR A 5 -11.06 -9.28 7.12
C THR A 5 -9.71 -9.92 6.83
N PRO A 6 -9.10 -10.66 7.77
CA PRO A 6 -7.87 -11.41 7.50
C PRO A 6 -8.01 -12.41 6.34
N GLN A 7 -9.23 -12.88 6.06
CA GLN A 7 -9.51 -13.76 4.92
C GLN A 7 -9.70 -13.02 3.59
N HIS A 8 -9.67 -11.69 3.61
CA HIS A 8 -9.79 -10.86 2.40
C HIS A 8 -8.65 -11.18 1.43
N LYS A 9 -8.98 -11.25 0.13
CA LYS A 9 -8.03 -11.68 -0.92
C LYS A 9 -6.76 -10.83 -0.94
N ILE A 10 -6.89 -9.53 -0.66
CA ILE A 10 -5.78 -8.57 -0.58
C ILE A 10 -4.81 -8.95 0.55
N ILE A 11 -5.31 -9.30 1.74
CA ILE A 11 -4.49 -9.68 2.89
C ILE A 11 -3.80 -11.02 2.64
N LYS A 12 -4.48 -11.98 1.99
CA LYS A 12 -3.84 -13.24 1.58
C LYS A 12 -2.73 -13.01 0.55
N HIS A 13 -2.93 -12.06 -0.38
CA HIS A 13 -1.91 -11.69 -1.37
C HIS A 13 -0.66 -11.14 -0.68
N TYR A 14 -0.84 -10.23 0.28
CA TYR A 14 0.23 -9.66 1.08
C TYR A 14 1.13 -10.72 1.74
N TYR A 15 0.53 -11.67 2.47
CA TYR A 15 1.32 -12.71 3.12
C TYR A 15 2.02 -13.65 2.13
N ARG A 16 1.42 -13.88 0.95
CA ARG A 16 2.06 -14.65 -0.11
C ARG A 16 3.29 -13.91 -0.65
N GLU A 17 3.18 -12.60 -0.90
CA GLU A 17 4.32 -11.78 -1.35
C GLU A 17 5.45 -11.76 -0.33
N LEU A 18 5.12 -11.59 0.96
CA LEU A 18 6.13 -11.69 2.03
C LEU A 18 6.85 -13.04 2.00
N GLN A 19 6.12 -14.14 1.81
CA GLN A 19 6.73 -15.47 1.74
C GLN A 19 7.60 -15.64 0.48
N GLU A 20 7.23 -15.03 -0.64
CA GLU A 20 8.04 -15.02 -1.87
C GLU A 20 9.33 -14.23 -1.69
N PHE A 21 9.26 -13.08 -1.00
CA PHE A 21 10.42 -12.27 -0.65
C PHE A 21 11.37 -12.97 0.33
N GLU A 22 10.82 -13.65 1.34
CA GLU A 22 11.61 -14.50 2.25
C GLU A 22 12.35 -15.60 1.50
N ARG A 23 11.67 -16.30 0.58
CA ARG A 23 12.29 -17.35 -0.26
C ARG A 23 13.41 -16.82 -1.16
N ALA A 24 13.30 -15.56 -1.59
CA ALA A 24 14.32 -14.90 -2.40
C ALA A 24 15.52 -14.38 -1.57
N ASN A 25 15.57 -14.63 -0.26
CA ASN A 25 16.52 -14.01 0.69
C ASN A 25 16.50 -12.47 0.64
N GLN A 26 15.39 -11.87 0.20
CA GLN A 26 15.16 -10.42 0.16
C GLN A 26 14.37 -10.01 1.41
N THR A 27 14.90 -10.32 2.60
CA THR A 27 14.28 -9.97 3.89
C THR A 27 14.82 -8.62 4.38
N HIS A 28 14.54 -7.56 3.62
CA HIS A 28 14.89 -6.19 3.98
C HIS A 28 13.62 -5.37 4.28
N GLU A 29 13.77 -4.29 5.03
CA GLU A 29 12.65 -3.40 5.42
C GLU A 29 11.87 -2.87 4.19
N GLY A 30 12.57 -2.71 3.06
CA GLY A 30 11.97 -2.30 1.79
C GLY A 30 10.99 -3.31 1.19
N THR A 31 11.13 -4.61 1.46
CA THR A 31 10.24 -5.63 0.89
C THR A 31 8.89 -5.70 1.61
N VAL A 32 8.88 -5.40 2.92
CA VAL A 32 7.62 -5.24 3.68
C VAL A 32 6.88 -3.99 3.21
N LYS A 33 7.60 -2.88 3.05
CA LYS A 33 7.06 -1.63 2.50
C LYS A 33 6.41 -1.87 1.14
N GLN A 34 7.12 -2.53 0.23
CA GLN A 34 6.59 -2.84 -1.10
C GLN A 34 5.35 -3.76 -1.08
N ALA A 35 5.36 -4.83 -0.27
CA ALA A 35 4.19 -5.70 -0.13
C ALA A 35 2.97 -4.92 0.41
N PHE A 36 3.18 -4.03 1.38
CA PHE A 36 2.10 -3.23 1.96
C PHE A 36 1.59 -2.16 0.99
N GLN A 37 2.45 -1.60 0.16
CA GLN A 37 2.05 -0.69 -0.91
C GLN A 37 1.05 -1.36 -1.86
N HIS A 38 1.29 -2.61 -2.26
CA HIS A 38 0.35 -3.34 -3.12
C HIS A 38 -1.01 -3.59 -2.44
N VAL A 39 -1.04 -3.70 -1.10
CA VAL A 39 -2.30 -3.76 -0.33
C VAL A 39 -3.08 -2.45 -0.47
N LEU A 40 -2.40 -1.32 -0.28
CA LEU A 40 -3.02 0.01 -0.40
C LEU A 40 -3.56 0.24 -1.81
N GLU A 41 -2.79 -0.08 -2.84
CA GLU A 41 -3.21 0.03 -4.25
C GLU A 41 -4.42 -0.86 -4.56
N ALA A 42 -4.38 -2.12 -4.12
CA ALA A 42 -5.48 -3.06 -4.34
C ALA A 42 -6.77 -2.62 -3.62
N TYR A 43 -6.64 -2.00 -2.45
CA TYR A 43 -7.77 -1.43 -1.71
C TYR A 43 -8.28 -0.13 -2.33
N ALA A 44 -7.40 0.70 -2.87
CA ALA A 44 -7.70 1.97 -3.51
C ALA A 44 -8.38 1.81 -4.88
N LYS A 45 -8.04 0.75 -5.61
CA LYS A 45 -8.50 0.51 -6.99
C LYS A 45 -10.03 0.55 -7.19
N PRO A 46 -10.88 -0.07 -6.35
CA PRO A 46 -12.34 0.02 -6.49
C PRO A 46 -12.90 1.43 -6.29
N TYR A 47 -12.14 2.32 -5.64
CA TYR A 47 -12.50 3.70 -5.37
C TYR A 47 -11.97 4.69 -6.41
N HIS A 48 -11.26 4.20 -7.44
CA HIS A 48 -10.51 5.03 -8.40
C HIS A 48 -9.48 5.92 -7.72
N TRP A 49 -8.98 5.50 -6.55
CA TRP A 49 -7.92 6.22 -5.87
C TRP A 49 -6.56 5.75 -6.41
N ILE A 50 -5.63 6.69 -6.52
CA ILE A 50 -4.24 6.45 -6.91
C ILE A 50 -3.34 6.59 -5.69
N LEU A 51 -2.33 5.73 -5.59
CA LEU A 51 -1.29 5.84 -4.57
C LEU A 51 -0.07 6.53 -5.17
N ILE A 52 0.26 7.72 -4.65
CA ILE A 52 1.49 8.43 -4.96
C ILE A 52 2.53 8.06 -3.92
N GLN A 53 3.64 7.45 -4.33
CA GLN A 53 4.74 7.11 -3.44
C GLN A 53 5.67 8.31 -3.20
N GLU A 54 6.27 8.35 -2.02
CA GLU A 54 7.34 9.30 -1.65
C GLU A 54 7.01 10.78 -1.92
N GLN A 55 5.89 11.24 -1.39
CA GLN A 55 5.48 12.63 -1.55
C GLN A 55 6.00 13.50 -0.39
N THR A 56 6.68 14.60 -0.71
CA THR A 56 7.05 15.62 0.29
C THR A 56 5.94 16.66 0.41
N LEU A 57 5.27 16.70 1.55
CA LEU A 57 4.23 17.65 1.91
C LEU A 57 4.81 18.72 2.82
N THR A 58 5.12 19.90 2.27
CA THR A 58 5.65 21.09 2.96
C THR A 58 6.94 20.85 3.77
N SER A 59 6.89 20.07 4.85
CA SER A 59 7.99 19.72 5.74
C SER A 59 8.00 18.24 6.19
N ILE A 60 7.06 17.42 5.71
CA ILE A 60 6.94 15.99 6.05
C ILE A 60 7.07 15.18 4.76
N ARG A 61 7.86 14.10 4.79
CA ARG A 61 7.96 13.16 3.67
C ARG A 61 7.16 11.92 4.03
N VAL A 62 6.02 11.75 3.36
CA VAL A 62 5.17 10.56 3.52
C VAL A 62 5.64 9.46 2.58
N ASP A 63 5.50 8.22 3.02
CA ASP A 63 5.78 7.03 2.23
C ASP A 63 4.75 6.83 1.12
N GLY A 64 3.50 7.24 1.34
CA GLY A 64 2.51 7.33 0.28
C GLY A 64 1.30 8.21 0.57
N THR A 65 0.70 8.75 -0.49
CA THR A 65 -0.55 9.53 -0.44
C THR A 65 -1.59 8.88 -1.34
N LEU A 66 -2.77 8.60 -0.79
CA LEU A 66 -3.93 8.19 -1.59
C LEU A 66 -4.66 9.44 -2.08
N LEU A 67 -4.74 9.63 -3.40
CA LEU A 67 -5.49 10.70 -4.04
C LEU A 67 -6.72 10.12 -4.75
N ASP A 68 -7.83 10.84 -4.74
CA ASP A 68 -8.97 10.51 -5.60
C ASP A 68 -8.86 11.15 -6.99
N ASP A 69 -9.89 10.93 -7.83
CA ASP A 69 -9.97 11.49 -9.18
C ASP A 69 -9.91 13.04 -9.24
N SER A 70 -10.17 13.72 -8.13
CA SER A 70 -10.10 15.18 -7.99
C SER A 70 -8.78 15.65 -7.38
N ASN A 71 -7.78 14.77 -7.25
CA ASN A 71 -6.50 15.00 -6.58
C ASN A 71 -6.63 15.41 -5.11
N ILE A 72 -7.72 15.01 -4.44
CA ILE A 72 -7.93 15.29 -3.01
C ILE A 72 -7.30 14.14 -2.20
N PRO A 73 -6.42 14.44 -1.23
CA PRO A 73 -5.89 13.42 -0.33
C PRO A 73 -6.98 12.74 0.48
N ARG A 74 -7.03 11.41 0.38
CA ARG A 74 -7.92 10.51 1.13
C ARG A 74 -7.21 9.76 2.25
N GLY A 75 -5.88 9.73 2.23
CA GLY A 75 -5.06 9.15 3.28
C GLY A 75 -3.57 9.35 3.03
N TYR A 76 -2.79 9.24 4.10
CA TYR A 76 -1.34 9.26 4.09
C TYR A 76 -0.82 7.99 4.76
N TRP A 77 0.34 7.52 4.32
CA TRP A 77 1.04 6.37 4.86
C TRP A 77 2.49 6.76 5.18
N GLU A 78 2.98 6.29 6.33
CA GLU A 78 4.32 6.44 6.92
C GLU A 78 4.77 5.08 7.47
#